data_AF-A0A950Y6E9-F1
#
_entry.id   AF-A0A950Y6E9-F1
#
_cell.length_a   1.000
_cell.length_b   1.000
_cell.length_c   1.000
_cell.angle_alpha   90.00
_cell.angle_beta   90.00
_cell.angle_gamma   90.00
#
_symmetry.space_group_name_H-M   'P 1'
#
loop_
_entity.id
_entity.type
_entity.pdbx_description
1 polymer ?
#
loop_
_entity_poly.entity_id
_entity_poly.type
_entity_poly.pdbx_seq_one_letter_code
_entity_poly.pdbx_strand_id
1 'polypeptide(L)'
;MPSAGRALVSVALVTGLSWAGGTAVGDGSNRDVRQQVMEHESAGDLAGARALLENQSRTATPDPGSTRELAEFLDRHGDPGRRDAYVKWAETEKDPQERELALRQIVLLDFMEGNKARLSDDLERYRAAGGKDLSEPSGQEKLALYSKVTIPGPLGSFARMAALTPDLAPEELLPALARNVVTNGYQASGNEALEQTEYLRLLVRYIGQARELQAMAGNAQKITISSCDSEQTGALLKILGYRMRGACGGDLVLETVNPTRAFLTVDSAFPLTQLEQDLRANHRFELPYAPTQVPVLYSANYWMTALARSGQTDFLDAFLSDPSLCRLYLGLSHLDRPTAEALRKQASAAKLKVYAHVLDFFGAMFQIRNGAAVVPGSPKVWAAMVGVSPNNPGAFFERLMATDDGWMAGYFDALSRVNGPGAAYLTQPERMKRFYDAVRGKITSPGPARPVFRSSTELLLLTTSLRLDANGQPHVPGDLEVWRNLFIHHPHGKYDGRLTRSANSWRTSDDLVEALFALTRKSVENEPLKIYLALNDIDRERTNPISAHLAARLVLAYRPYAAQYSVFADAPALSESSIEHYLDTFAAVSGMHDTLLRADTLGMLQAEVELWRILSVQNSIPASAQDASFAKLI
;
A
#
# COMPACT_ATOMS: atom_id res chain seq x y z
N MET A 1 19.58 -15.63 12.39
CA MET A 1 19.54 -16.61 11.27
C MET A 1 18.54 -17.69 11.64
N PRO A 2 17.63 -18.16 10.77
CA PRO A 2 17.54 -18.04 9.29
C PRO A 2 16.65 -16.85 8.88
N SER A 3 16.89 -16.07 7.82
CA SER A 3 17.28 -16.27 6.41
C SER A 3 16.11 -16.46 5.44
N ALA A 4 15.80 -15.35 4.76
CA ALA A 4 15.49 -15.22 3.34
C ALA A 4 14.27 -15.96 2.74
N GLY A 5 13.32 -15.11 2.34
CA GLY A 5 12.21 -15.32 1.40
C GLY A 5 12.23 -16.58 0.56
N ARG A 6 11.22 -17.43 0.79
CA ARG A 6 10.77 -18.45 -0.14
C ARG A 6 9.38 -18.06 -0.64
N ALA A 7 9.33 -17.56 -1.87
CA ALA A 7 8.06 -17.39 -2.57
C ALA A 7 7.62 -18.77 -3.12
N LEU A 8 6.46 -19.26 -2.71
CA LEU A 8 5.69 -20.20 -3.52
C LEU A 8 4.81 -19.36 -4.44
N VAL A 9 4.70 -19.79 -5.70
CA VAL A 9 3.68 -19.29 -6.61
C VAL A 9 2.33 -19.71 -6.03
N SER A 10 1.73 -18.83 -5.24
CA SER A 10 0.39 -19.01 -4.71
C SER A 10 -0.60 -18.70 -5.83
N VAL A 11 -1.24 -19.73 -6.39
CA VAL A 11 -2.55 -19.53 -6.99
C VAL A 11 -3.53 -19.30 -5.84
N ALA A 12 -3.54 -18.07 -5.33
CA ALA A 12 -4.66 -17.57 -4.56
C ALA A 12 -5.81 -17.34 -5.55
N LEU A 13 -6.69 -18.33 -5.64
CA LEU A 13 -8.10 -18.12 -5.95
C LEU A 13 -8.76 -17.88 -4.60
N VAL A 14 -9.05 -16.62 -4.26
CA VAL A 14 -10.15 -16.34 -3.32
C VAL A 14 -11.42 -16.53 -4.13
N THR A 15 -11.79 -17.79 -4.36
CA THR A 15 -13.15 -18.12 -4.75
C THR A 15 -13.98 -18.20 -3.49
N GLY A 16 -14.57 -17.07 -3.09
CA GLY A 16 -15.78 -17.08 -2.30
C GLY A 16 -16.90 -17.68 -3.15
N LEU A 17 -16.91 -19.00 -3.27
CA LEU A 17 -18.03 -19.77 -3.82
C LEU A 17 -19.04 -19.95 -2.69
N SER A 18 -19.83 -18.92 -2.43
CA SER A 18 -21.10 -19.08 -1.71
C SER A 18 -22.06 -19.82 -2.64
N TRP A 19 -22.03 -21.16 -2.60
CA TRP A 19 -23.11 -21.97 -3.15
C TRP A 19 -24.22 -22.09 -2.12
N ALA A 20 -25.35 -21.48 -2.46
CA ALA A 20 -26.63 -21.81 -1.86
C ALA A 20 -27.10 -23.18 -2.37
N GLY A 21 -27.59 -24.01 -1.44
CA GLY A 21 -28.62 -25.03 -1.72
C GLY A 21 -28.18 -26.49 -1.60
N GLY A 22 -28.41 -27.10 -0.43
CA GLY A 22 -28.39 -28.55 -0.24
C GLY A 22 -28.85 -28.93 1.16
N THR A 23 -30.07 -29.44 1.27
CA THR A 23 -30.71 -29.84 2.53
C THR A 23 -29.98 -31.00 3.20
N ALA A 24 -29.12 -30.70 4.18
CA ALA A 24 -28.75 -31.65 5.22
C ALA A 24 -29.74 -31.50 6.37
N VAL A 25 -30.59 -32.51 6.55
CA VAL A 25 -31.38 -32.67 7.77
C VAL A 25 -30.39 -33.09 8.87
N GLY A 26 -29.98 -32.13 9.68
CA GLY A 26 -29.05 -32.29 10.80
C GLY A 26 -29.24 -31.19 11.84
N ASP A 27 -29.82 -31.59 12.97
CA ASP A 27 -29.96 -31.00 14.31
C ASP A 27 -29.80 -29.48 14.55
N GLY A 28 -30.79 -28.89 15.24
CA GLY A 28 -30.86 -27.46 15.57
C GLY A 28 -29.79 -26.92 16.53
N SER A 29 -28.96 -27.78 17.13
CA SER A 29 -27.87 -27.40 18.04
C SER A 29 -26.68 -26.75 17.34
N ASN A 30 -26.40 -27.10 16.08
CA ASN A 30 -25.20 -26.64 15.37
C ASN A 30 -25.34 -25.19 14.85
N ARG A 31 -26.57 -24.73 14.61
CA ARG A 31 -26.86 -23.33 14.24
C ARG A 31 -26.68 -22.36 15.42
N ASP A 32 -26.95 -22.83 16.64
CA ASP A 32 -26.82 -22.04 17.87
C ASP A 32 -25.35 -21.74 18.20
N VAL A 33 -24.46 -22.73 18.06
CA VAL A 33 -23.02 -22.57 18.32
C VAL A 33 -22.36 -21.60 17.33
N ARG A 34 -22.68 -21.66 16.03
CA ARG A 34 -22.14 -20.71 15.03
C ARG A 34 -22.53 -19.27 15.34
N GLN A 35 -23.75 -19.05 15.78
CA GLN A 35 -24.22 -17.73 16.15
C GLN A 35 -23.48 -17.23 17.40
N GLN A 36 -23.33 -18.07 18.43
CA GLN A 36 -22.56 -17.74 19.63
C GLN A 36 -21.09 -17.45 19.31
N VAL A 37 -20.46 -18.21 18.41
CA VAL A 37 -19.08 -17.95 17.95
C VAL A 37 -18.98 -16.58 17.27
N MET A 38 -19.92 -16.23 16.39
CA MET A 38 -19.95 -14.90 15.77
C MET A 38 -20.17 -13.79 16.80
N GLU A 39 -21.02 -14.00 17.81
CA GLU A 39 -21.24 -13.05 18.90
C GLU A 39 -19.95 -12.84 19.71
N HIS A 40 -19.24 -13.91 20.10
CA HIS A 40 -17.94 -13.83 20.78
C HIS A 40 -16.87 -13.15 19.91
N GLU A 41 -16.80 -13.46 18.60
CA GLU A 41 -15.88 -12.80 17.66
C GLU A 41 -16.19 -11.30 17.55
N SER A 42 -17.47 -10.93 17.47
CA SER A 42 -17.90 -9.52 17.38
C SER A 42 -17.63 -8.73 18.67
N ALA A 43 -17.64 -9.40 19.82
CA ALA A 43 -17.33 -8.84 21.13
C ALA A 43 -15.81 -8.80 21.43
N GLY A 44 -14.96 -9.33 20.55
CA GLY A 44 -13.51 -9.42 20.75
C GLY A 44 -13.07 -10.55 21.70
N ASP A 45 -13.98 -11.43 22.11
CA ASP A 45 -13.68 -12.59 22.96
C ASP A 45 -13.27 -13.81 22.12
N LEU A 46 -12.07 -13.75 21.55
CA LEU A 46 -11.51 -14.83 20.74
C LEU A 46 -11.24 -16.11 21.55
N ALA A 47 -10.98 -15.97 22.85
CA ALA A 47 -10.76 -17.10 23.75
C ALA A 47 -12.05 -17.88 24.00
N GLY A 48 -13.18 -17.19 24.20
CA GLY A 48 -14.51 -17.78 24.32
C GLY A 48 -14.96 -18.46 23.02
N ALA A 49 -14.82 -17.77 21.88
CA ALA A 49 -15.12 -18.35 20.56
C ALA A 49 -14.32 -19.64 20.30
N ARG A 50 -13.01 -19.61 20.59
CA ARG A 50 -12.15 -20.79 20.48
C ARG A 50 -12.61 -21.93 21.38
N ALA A 51 -12.91 -21.66 22.65
CA ALA A 51 -13.30 -22.68 23.61
C ALA A 51 -14.60 -23.39 23.18
N LEU A 52 -15.55 -22.66 22.60
CA LEU A 52 -16.79 -23.23 22.04
C LEU A 52 -16.48 -24.20 20.89
N LEU A 53 -15.69 -23.77 19.91
CA LEU A 53 -15.31 -24.59 18.76
C LEU A 53 -14.46 -25.81 19.16
N GLU A 54 -13.53 -25.65 20.11
CA GLU A 54 -12.74 -26.76 20.63
C GLU A 54 -13.62 -27.78 21.33
N ASN A 55 -14.55 -27.35 22.19
CA ASN A 55 -15.48 -28.24 22.88
C ASN A 55 -16.37 -29.00 21.90
N GLN A 56 -16.83 -28.33 20.84
CA GLN A 56 -17.62 -28.95 19.79
C GLN A 56 -16.83 -30.03 19.02
N SER A 57 -15.55 -29.79 18.78
CA SER A 57 -14.67 -30.72 18.06
C SER A 57 -14.10 -31.89 18.91
N ARG A 58 -14.33 -31.89 20.23
CA ARG A 58 -13.77 -32.87 21.21
C ARG A 58 -14.66 -34.10 21.44
N THR A 59 -15.72 -34.28 20.66
CA THR A 59 -16.61 -35.45 20.78
C THR A 59 -15.88 -36.74 20.39
N ALA A 60 -16.32 -37.89 20.93
CA ALA A 60 -15.73 -39.21 20.67
C ALA A 60 -15.76 -39.62 19.18
N THR A 61 -16.59 -38.94 18.37
CA THR A 61 -16.60 -39.03 16.91
C THR A 61 -16.79 -37.61 16.38
N PRO A 62 -15.71 -36.88 16.05
CA PRO A 62 -15.81 -35.50 15.60
C PRO A 62 -16.58 -35.41 14.28
N ASP A 63 -17.54 -34.49 14.22
CA ASP A 63 -18.25 -34.17 12.98
C ASP A 63 -17.29 -33.40 12.04
N PRO A 64 -17.20 -33.72 10.73
CA PRO A 64 -16.31 -33.02 9.80
C PRO A 64 -16.56 -31.50 9.72
N GLY A 65 -17.82 -31.07 9.88
CA GLY A 65 -18.15 -29.64 9.95
C GLY A 65 -17.53 -28.95 11.16
N SER A 66 -17.55 -29.61 12.32
CA SER A 66 -16.96 -29.08 13.56
C SER A 66 -15.43 -28.97 13.52
N THR A 67 -14.74 -29.92 12.86
CA THR A 67 -13.28 -29.88 12.71
C THR A 67 -12.85 -28.86 11.66
N ARG A 68 -13.63 -28.70 10.58
CA ARG A 68 -13.46 -27.63 9.58
C ARG A 68 -13.59 -26.25 10.20
N GLU A 69 -14.66 -25.98 10.93
CA GLU A 69 -14.92 -24.67 11.53
C GLU A 69 -13.81 -24.25 12.50
N LEU A 70 -13.32 -25.19 13.32
CA LEU A 70 -12.16 -24.93 14.18
C LEU A 70 -10.89 -24.64 13.37
N ALA A 71 -10.61 -25.40 12.31
CA ALA A 71 -9.43 -25.18 11.47
C ALA A 71 -9.46 -23.80 10.78
N GLU A 72 -10.59 -23.44 10.19
CA GLU A 72 -10.79 -22.14 9.54
C GLU A 72 -10.73 -20.98 10.55
N PHE A 73 -11.29 -21.14 11.75
CA PHE A 73 -11.17 -20.16 12.82
C PHE A 73 -9.71 -19.93 13.24
N LEU A 74 -8.97 -21.00 13.53
CA LEU A 74 -7.57 -20.90 13.95
C LEU A 74 -6.69 -20.30 12.85
N ASP A 75 -6.99 -20.58 11.57
CA ASP A 75 -6.27 -19.99 10.44
C ASP A 75 -6.52 -18.49 10.30
N ARG A 76 -7.79 -18.05 10.38
CA ARG A 76 -8.18 -16.62 10.34
C ARG A 76 -7.49 -15.81 11.44
N HIS A 77 -7.25 -16.42 12.59
CA HIS A 77 -6.62 -15.78 13.76
C HIS A 77 -5.11 -16.04 13.89
N GLY A 78 -4.50 -16.73 12.93
CA GLY A 78 -3.06 -16.98 12.91
C GLY A 78 -2.54 -17.85 14.06
N ASP A 79 -3.39 -18.72 14.61
CA ASP A 79 -3.03 -19.54 15.77
C ASP A 79 -1.99 -20.62 15.41
N PRO A 80 -0.98 -20.88 16.26
CA PRO A 80 0.01 -21.93 16.02
C PRO A 80 -0.57 -23.34 15.84
N GLY A 81 -1.75 -23.63 16.42
CA GLY A 81 -2.42 -24.92 16.34
C GLY A 81 -3.22 -25.16 15.05
N ARG A 82 -3.32 -24.19 14.15
CA ARG A 82 -4.14 -24.28 12.92
C ARG A 82 -3.79 -25.47 12.03
N ARG A 83 -2.51 -25.84 11.94
CA ARG A 83 -2.05 -26.97 11.14
C ARG A 83 -2.64 -28.29 11.65
N ASP A 84 -2.58 -28.51 12.95
CA ASP A 84 -3.09 -29.73 13.57
C ASP A 84 -4.62 -29.82 13.44
N ALA A 85 -5.30 -28.67 13.46
CA ALA A 85 -6.73 -28.61 13.18
C ALA A 85 -7.06 -28.98 11.71
N TYR A 86 -6.30 -28.51 10.73
CA TYR A 86 -6.46 -28.93 9.33
C TYR A 86 -6.16 -30.41 9.12
N VAL A 87 -5.15 -30.97 9.80
CA VAL A 87 -4.88 -32.42 9.79
C VAL A 87 -6.09 -33.18 10.31
N LYS A 88 -6.62 -32.76 11.46
CA LYS A 88 -7.80 -33.39 12.07
C LYS A 88 -9.03 -33.29 11.16
N TRP A 89 -9.24 -32.16 10.48
CA TRP A 89 -10.31 -32.04 9.48
C TRP A 89 -10.11 -33.03 8.33
N ALA A 90 -8.92 -33.07 7.72
CA ALA A 90 -8.59 -33.96 6.61
C ALA A 90 -8.73 -35.46 6.95
N GLU A 91 -8.56 -35.84 8.21
CA GLU A 91 -8.75 -37.22 8.71
C GLU A 91 -10.23 -37.57 8.92
N THR A 92 -11.05 -36.60 9.34
CA THR A 92 -12.48 -36.80 9.60
C THR A 92 -13.35 -36.66 8.35
N GLU A 93 -12.88 -35.93 7.33
CA GLU A 93 -13.64 -35.58 6.14
C GLU A 93 -13.86 -36.78 5.20
N LYS A 94 -15.11 -36.96 4.79
CA LYS A 94 -15.53 -38.03 3.87
C LYS A 94 -15.74 -37.53 2.45
N ASP A 95 -16.02 -36.24 2.26
CA ASP A 95 -16.11 -35.65 0.92
C ASP A 95 -14.71 -35.50 0.31
N PRO A 96 -14.43 -36.14 -0.85
CA PRO A 96 -13.13 -36.03 -1.51
C PRO A 96 -12.70 -34.59 -1.82
N GLN A 97 -13.63 -33.69 -2.18
CA GLN A 97 -13.31 -32.30 -2.54
C GLN A 97 -12.92 -31.50 -1.31
N GLU A 98 -13.67 -31.64 -0.22
CA GLU A 98 -13.39 -30.94 1.04
C GLU A 98 -12.11 -31.48 1.69
N ARG A 99 -11.87 -32.79 1.59
CA ARG A 99 -10.61 -33.39 2.04
C ARG A 99 -9.41 -32.88 1.23
N GLU A 100 -9.57 -32.72 -0.09
CA GLU A 100 -8.56 -32.11 -0.95
C GLU A 100 -8.22 -30.68 -0.49
N LEU A 101 -9.23 -29.88 -0.16
CA LEU A 101 -9.06 -28.51 0.35
C LEU A 101 -8.30 -28.48 1.69
N ALA A 102 -8.65 -29.34 2.63
CA ALA A 102 -7.96 -29.46 3.91
C ALA A 102 -6.47 -29.81 3.71
N LEU A 103 -6.17 -30.81 2.87
CA LEU A 103 -4.80 -31.21 2.53
C LEU A 103 -4.04 -30.09 1.81
N ARG A 104 -4.71 -29.32 0.95
CA ARG A 104 -4.13 -28.16 0.27
C ARG A 104 -3.64 -27.12 1.29
N GLN A 105 -4.42 -26.84 2.33
CA GLN A 105 -4.02 -25.88 3.37
C GLN A 105 -2.84 -26.39 4.19
N ILE A 106 -2.78 -27.68 4.52
CA ILE A 106 -1.63 -28.28 5.22
C ILE A 106 -0.33 -28.07 4.43
N VAL A 107 -0.34 -28.35 3.13
CA VAL A 107 0.82 -28.15 2.24
C VAL A 107 1.27 -26.69 2.22
N LEU A 108 0.32 -25.75 2.18
CA LEU A 108 0.64 -24.32 2.20
C LEU A 108 1.26 -23.89 3.54
N LEU A 109 0.73 -24.39 4.67
CA LEU A 109 1.27 -24.13 6.00
C LEU A 109 2.69 -24.68 6.16
N ASP A 110 2.95 -25.94 5.78
CA ASP A 110 4.28 -26.54 5.85
C ASP A 110 5.30 -25.84 4.97
N PHE A 111 4.85 -25.31 3.82
CA PHE A 111 5.69 -24.46 2.99
C PHE A 111 6.04 -23.15 3.71
N MET A 112 5.04 -22.45 4.25
CA MET A 112 5.22 -21.16 4.93
C MET A 112 6.15 -21.29 6.15
N GLU A 113 6.06 -22.41 6.88
CA GLU A 113 6.91 -22.73 8.03
C GLU A 113 8.29 -23.27 7.60
N GLY A 114 8.49 -23.55 6.31
CA GLY A 114 9.75 -24.04 5.76
C GLY A 114 10.09 -25.48 6.15
N ASN A 115 9.11 -26.26 6.62
CA ASN A 115 9.30 -27.63 7.09
C ASN A 115 9.36 -28.62 5.91
N LYS A 116 10.53 -28.72 5.29
CA LYS A 116 10.74 -29.52 4.08
C LYS A 116 10.37 -31.00 4.23
N ALA A 117 10.54 -31.57 5.43
CA ALA A 117 10.26 -32.97 5.67
C ALA A 117 8.75 -33.25 5.62
N ARG A 118 7.94 -32.41 6.25
CA ARG A 118 6.48 -32.51 6.23
C ARG A 118 5.90 -32.13 4.87
N LEU A 119 6.43 -31.05 4.26
CA LEU A 119 5.98 -30.55 2.97
C LEU A 119 5.96 -31.64 1.89
N SER A 120 6.99 -32.48 1.83
CA SER A 120 7.07 -33.56 0.83
C SER A 120 5.97 -34.60 1.02
N ASP A 121 5.79 -35.08 2.26
CA ASP A 121 4.79 -36.08 2.63
C ASP A 121 3.35 -35.55 2.43
N ASP A 122 3.06 -34.32 2.88
CA ASP A 122 1.74 -33.72 2.74
C ASP A 122 1.42 -33.38 1.28
N LEU A 123 2.41 -33.06 0.45
CA LEU A 123 2.23 -32.87 -0.99
C LEU A 123 1.87 -34.19 -1.69
N GLU A 124 2.44 -35.32 -1.26
CA GLU A 124 2.04 -36.65 -1.76
C GLU A 124 0.61 -36.98 -1.35
N ARG A 125 0.21 -36.71 -0.10
CA ARG A 125 -1.17 -36.88 0.37
C ARG A 125 -2.15 -36.01 -0.42
N TYR A 126 -1.79 -34.75 -0.67
CA TYR A 126 -2.58 -33.81 -1.48
C TYR A 126 -2.76 -34.32 -2.92
N ARG A 127 -1.69 -34.83 -3.55
CA ARG A 127 -1.75 -35.43 -4.89
C ARG A 127 -2.59 -36.70 -4.92
N ALA A 128 -2.48 -37.55 -3.91
CA ALA A 128 -3.28 -38.75 -3.77
C ALA A 128 -4.78 -38.42 -3.62
N ALA A 129 -5.12 -37.27 -3.04
CA ALA A 129 -6.49 -36.77 -2.95
C ALA A 129 -7.02 -36.12 -4.25
N GLY A 130 -6.21 -36.02 -5.31
CA GLY A 130 -6.61 -35.49 -6.61
C GLY A 130 -5.99 -34.13 -6.97
N GLY A 131 -5.24 -33.54 -6.05
CA GLY A 131 -4.60 -32.25 -6.19
C GLY A 131 -3.49 -32.18 -7.24
N LYS A 132 -3.46 -31.11 -8.04
CA LYS A 132 -2.53 -30.96 -9.19
C LYS A 132 -1.89 -29.59 -9.34
N ASP A 133 -2.33 -28.58 -8.59
CA ASP A 133 -1.86 -27.19 -8.71
C ASP A 133 -0.57 -26.93 -7.90
N LEU A 134 -0.32 -27.70 -6.83
CA LEU A 134 0.86 -27.54 -5.98
C LEU A 134 2.03 -28.45 -6.40
N SER A 135 3.23 -27.90 -6.36
CA SER A 135 4.48 -28.62 -6.61
C SER A 135 5.52 -28.26 -5.56
N GLU A 136 6.44 -29.18 -5.27
CA GLU A 136 7.63 -28.82 -4.50
C GLU A 136 8.35 -27.69 -5.22
N PRO A 137 8.96 -26.73 -4.49
CA PRO A 137 9.83 -25.75 -5.09
C PRO A 137 10.97 -26.48 -5.81
N SER A 138 10.83 -26.68 -7.13
CA SER A 138 11.94 -27.14 -7.94
C SER A 138 13.06 -26.14 -7.72
N GLY A 139 14.27 -26.64 -7.47
CA GLY A 139 15.47 -25.83 -7.44
C GLY A 139 15.77 -25.30 -8.84
N GLN A 140 14.84 -24.54 -9.45
CA GLN A 140 15.18 -23.67 -10.56
C GLN A 140 16.38 -22.89 -10.10
N GLU A 141 17.48 -23.08 -10.83
CA GLU A 141 18.73 -22.38 -10.63
C GLU A 141 18.40 -20.93 -10.29
N LYS A 142 18.95 -20.46 -9.18
CA LYS A 142 19.04 -19.03 -8.91
C LYS A 142 19.77 -18.42 -10.11
N LEU A 143 19.04 -18.03 -11.15
CA LEU A 143 19.44 -16.88 -11.95
C LEU A 143 19.67 -15.81 -10.90
N ALA A 144 20.94 -15.50 -10.64
CA ALA A 144 21.32 -14.56 -9.60
C ALA A 144 20.75 -13.21 -10.03
N LEU A 145 19.51 -12.96 -9.59
CA LEU A 145 18.77 -11.73 -9.84
C LEU A 145 19.57 -10.55 -9.33
N TYR A 146 20.45 -10.78 -8.36
CA TYR A 146 21.32 -9.78 -7.79
C TYR A 146 22.77 -10.01 -8.20
N SER A 147 23.34 -9.03 -8.90
CA SER A 147 24.79 -8.83 -8.91
C SER A 147 25.21 -8.10 -7.64
N LYS A 148 26.51 -7.83 -7.48
CA LYS A 148 27.01 -7.00 -6.38
C LYS A 148 27.53 -5.66 -6.89
N VAL A 149 27.30 -4.61 -6.11
CA VAL A 149 27.96 -3.31 -6.25
C VAL A 149 28.71 -2.99 -4.97
N THR A 150 29.70 -2.12 -5.10
CA THR A 150 30.57 -1.73 -3.99
C THR A 150 30.11 -0.41 -3.41
N ILE A 151 29.83 -0.37 -2.11
CA ILE A 151 29.64 0.85 -1.34
C ILE A 151 30.97 1.19 -0.65
N PRO A 152 31.47 2.44 -0.76
CA PRO A 152 32.70 2.83 -0.08
C PRO A 152 32.60 2.76 1.44
N GLY A 153 33.59 2.11 2.04
CA GLY A 153 33.70 1.96 3.49
C GLY A 153 32.67 1.02 4.15
N PRO A 154 32.65 1.00 5.50
CA PRO A 154 31.78 0.12 6.27
C PRO A 154 30.29 0.44 6.12
N LEU A 155 29.46 -0.61 6.11
CA LEU A 155 28.01 -0.49 5.89
C LEU A 155 27.32 0.38 6.94
N GLY A 156 27.68 0.26 8.22
CA GLY A 156 27.03 1.00 9.30
C GLY A 156 27.17 2.52 9.15
N SER A 157 28.37 3.00 8.79
CA SER A 157 28.60 4.42 8.51
C SER A 157 27.79 4.90 7.31
N PHE A 158 27.75 4.11 6.23
CA PHE A 158 26.95 4.46 5.06
C PHE A 158 25.45 4.48 5.38
N ALA A 159 24.95 3.45 6.07
CA ALA A 159 23.55 3.32 6.42
C ALA A 159 23.08 4.50 7.28
N ARG A 160 23.89 4.94 8.25
CA ARG A 160 23.59 6.12 9.06
C ARG A 160 23.48 7.38 8.20
N MET A 161 24.44 7.63 7.30
CA MET A 161 24.43 8.82 6.43
C MET A 161 23.32 8.78 5.38
N ALA A 162 22.93 7.59 4.93
CA ALA A 162 21.84 7.38 3.97
C ALA A 162 20.45 7.28 4.63
N ALA A 163 20.36 7.52 5.95
CA ALA A 163 19.12 7.38 6.73
C ALA A 163 18.44 6.01 6.56
N LEU A 164 19.24 4.93 6.64
CA LEU A 164 18.82 3.55 6.51
C LEU A 164 18.81 2.83 7.86
N THR A 165 17.77 2.03 8.12
CA THR A 165 17.65 1.21 9.32
C THR A 165 18.72 0.10 9.33
N PRO A 166 19.37 -0.17 10.47
CA PRO A 166 20.40 -1.22 10.57
C PRO A 166 19.86 -2.65 10.35
N ASP A 167 18.55 -2.86 10.55
CA ASP A 167 17.88 -4.16 10.43
C ASP A 167 17.43 -4.50 9.00
N LEU A 168 17.76 -3.66 8.01
CA LEU A 168 17.41 -3.92 6.60
C LEU A 168 18.10 -5.18 6.08
N ALA A 169 17.33 -6.02 5.36
CA ALA A 169 17.93 -7.10 4.61
C ALA A 169 18.86 -6.54 3.52
N PRO A 170 19.98 -7.21 3.17
CA PRO A 170 20.91 -6.71 2.16
C PRO A 170 20.26 -6.37 0.81
N GLU A 171 19.25 -7.16 0.41
CA GLU A 171 18.49 -6.97 -0.84
C GLU A 171 17.63 -5.70 -0.82
N GLU A 172 17.22 -5.23 0.37
CA GLU A 172 16.33 -4.10 0.59
C GLU A 172 17.08 -2.77 0.74
N LEU A 173 18.41 -2.82 0.85
CA LEU A 173 19.25 -1.65 1.06
C LEU A 173 19.17 -0.64 -0.09
N LEU A 174 19.35 -1.08 -1.34
CA LEU A 174 19.25 -0.20 -2.51
C LEU A 174 17.83 0.28 -2.81
N PRO A 175 16.76 -0.55 -2.67
CA PRO A 175 15.38 -0.05 -2.68
C PRO A 175 15.14 1.04 -1.63
N ALA A 176 15.57 0.83 -0.39
CA ALA A 176 15.40 1.83 0.67
C ALA A 176 16.17 3.13 0.38
N LEU A 177 17.41 3.00 -0.12
CA LEU A 177 18.19 4.16 -0.58
C LEU A 177 17.47 4.91 -1.70
N ALA A 178 16.96 4.19 -2.71
CA ALA A 178 16.22 4.77 -3.82
C ALA A 178 15.00 5.56 -3.34
N ARG A 179 14.26 5.02 -2.38
CA ARG A 179 13.11 5.70 -1.74
C ARG A 179 13.55 6.99 -1.08
N ASN A 180 14.62 6.97 -0.28
CA ASN A 180 15.13 8.16 0.39
C ASN A 180 15.61 9.22 -0.61
N VAL A 181 16.24 8.82 -1.72
CA VAL A 181 16.65 9.75 -2.79
C VAL A 181 15.43 10.40 -3.46
N VAL A 182 14.42 9.61 -3.81
CA VAL A 182 13.20 10.11 -4.49
C VAL A 182 12.38 11.04 -3.59
N THR A 183 12.26 10.70 -2.30
CA THR A 183 11.38 11.43 -1.36
C THR A 183 12.07 12.62 -0.68
N ASN A 184 13.34 12.44 -0.28
CA ASN A 184 14.07 13.42 0.54
C ASN A 184 15.31 13.98 -0.17
N GLY A 185 15.73 13.40 -1.29
CA GLY A 185 16.98 13.78 -1.97
C GLY A 185 16.86 14.99 -2.89
N TYR A 186 15.66 15.23 -3.43
CA TYR A 186 15.39 16.34 -4.35
C TYR A 186 14.15 17.11 -3.92
N GLN A 187 14.16 18.41 -4.15
CA GLN A 187 13.02 19.29 -3.98
C GLN A 187 12.75 20.08 -5.25
N ALA A 188 11.47 20.38 -5.51
CA ALA A 188 11.09 21.22 -6.64
C ALA A 188 11.48 22.68 -6.34
N SER A 189 12.23 23.31 -7.25
CA SER A 189 12.44 24.76 -7.23
C SER A 189 11.36 25.46 -8.07
N GLY A 190 11.25 26.80 -7.93
CA GLY A 190 10.19 27.60 -8.56
C GLY A 190 10.08 27.50 -10.09
N ASN A 191 11.07 26.90 -10.76
CA ASN A 191 11.10 26.68 -12.22
C ASN A 191 10.82 25.21 -12.61
N GLU A 192 10.18 24.41 -11.76
CA GLU A 192 9.98 22.95 -11.93
C GLU A 192 11.29 22.13 -12.05
N ALA A 193 12.46 22.75 -11.85
CA ALA A 193 13.73 22.06 -11.79
C ALA A 193 13.92 21.38 -10.43
N LEU A 194 14.48 20.17 -10.43
CA LEU A 194 14.80 19.45 -9.19
C LEU A 194 16.16 19.91 -8.67
N GLU A 195 16.20 20.38 -7.44
CA GLU A 195 17.43 20.75 -6.73
C GLU A 195 17.75 19.72 -5.64
N GLN A 196 19.04 19.41 -5.47
CA GLN A 196 19.49 18.53 -4.40
C GLN A 196 19.24 19.18 -3.03
N THR A 197 18.61 18.44 -2.12
CA THR A 197 18.45 18.83 -0.72
C THR A 197 19.77 18.75 0.03
N GLU A 198 19.83 19.33 1.23
CA GLU A 198 21.01 19.18 2.11
C GLU A 198 21.28 17.71 2.46
N TYR A 199 20.23 16.89 2.65
CA TYR A 199 20.37 15.45 2.86
C TYR A 199 21.21 14.80 1.74
N LEU A 200 20.84 15.01 0.48
CA LEU A 200 21.55 14.39 -0.64
C LEU A 200 22.97 14.96 -0.81
N ARG A 201 23.15 16.28 -0.62
CA ARG A 201 24.47 16.91 -0.65
C ARG A 201 25.40 16.31 0.39
N LEU A 202 24.92 16.09 1.62
CA LEU A 202 25.69 15.47 2.69
C LEU A 202 26.05 14.02 2.38
N LEU A 203 25.10 13.23 1.87
CA LEU A 203 25.36 11.85 1.47
C LEU A 203 26.43 11.76 0.37
N VAL A 204 26.34 12.59 -0.67
CA VAL A 204 27.34 12.65 -1.76
C VAL A 204 28.71 13.05 -1.23
N ARG A 205 28.79 14.04 -0.32
CA ARG A 205 30.05 14.45 0.31
C ARG A 205 30.63 13.34 1.20
N TYR A 206 29.79 12.64 1.95
CA TYR A 206 30.21 11.48 2.75
C TYR A 206 30.83 10.40 1.86
N ILE A 207 30.20 10.06 0.73
CA ILE A 207 30.72 9.06 -0.21
C ILE A 207 32.12 9.47 -0.71
N GLY A 208 32.33 10.74 -1.00
CA GLY A 208 33.65 11.29 -1.33
C GLY A 208 34.68 11.05 -0.22
N GLN A 209 34.33 11.43 1.03
CA GLN A 209 35.20 11.22 2.19
C GLN A 209 35.49 9.73 2.45
N ALA A 210 34.48 8.87 2.31
CA ALA A 210 34.62 7.42 2.49
C ALA A 210 35.56 6.80 1.44
N ARG A 211 35.54 7.28 0.19
CA ARG A 211 36.49 6.85 -0.85
C ARG A 211 37.92 7.25 -0.51
N GLU A 212 38.15 8.45 0.05
CA GLU A 212 39.47 8.88 0.52
C GLU A 212 39.97 8.02 1.68
N LEU A 213 39.11 7.72 2.67
CA LEU A 213 39.43 6.82 3.78
C LEU A 213 39.71 5.39 3.30
N GLN A 214 38.96 4.91 2.32
CA GLN A 214 39.20 3.59 1.72
C GLN A 214 40.51 3.54 0.93
N ALA A 215 40.88 4.62 0.23
CA ALA A 215 42.18 4.71 -0.43
C ALA A 215 43.33 4.64 0.59
N MET A 216 43.17 5.27 1.76
CA MET A 216 44.12 5.17 2.87
C MET A 216 44.18 3.76 3.47
N ALA A 217 43.05 3.07 3.57
CA ALA A 217 42.98 1.69 4.05
C ALA A 217 43.68 0.69 3.11
N GLY A 218 43.76 1.03 1.81
CA GLY A 218 44.44 0.27 0.78
C GLY A 218 43.97 -1.19 0.66
N ASN A 219 44.85 -2.06 0.16
CA ASN A 219 44.55 -3.50 0.00
C ASN A 219 44.37 -4.22 1.34
N ALA A 220 44.90 -3.67 2.43
CA ALA A 220 44.72 -4.20 3.77
C ALA A 220 43.30 -3.98 4.30
N GLN A 221 42.50 -3.12 3.64
CA GLN A 221 41.14 -2.76 4.06
C GLN A 221 41.07 -2.30 5.52
N LYS A 222 42.16 -1.70 5.99
CA LYS A 222 42.34 -1.28 7.38
C LYS A 222 43.18 -0.02 7.44
N ILE A 223 42.67 1.01 8.09
CA ILE A 223 43.43 2.22 8.41
C ILE A 223 44.29 1.92 9.63
N THR A 224 45.60 2.12 9.50
CA THR A 224 46.57 1.90 10.58
C THR A 224 47.41 3.15 10.74
N ILE A 225 47.41 3.71 11.94
CA ILE A 225 48.30 4.81 12.33
C ILE A 225 49.29 4.25 13.35
N SER A 226 50.56 4.15 12.95
CA SER A 226 51.62 3.54 13.76
C SER A 226 52.21 4.49 14.80
N SER A 227 52.30 5.78 14.48
CA SER A 227 52.82 6.81 15.38
C SER A 227 52.11 8.14 15.16
N CYS A 228 52.02 8.93 16.23
CA CYS A 228 51.28 10.19 16.21
C CYS A 228 51.91 11.23 15.25
N ASP A 229 53.24 11.38 15.22
CA ASP A 229 53.95 12.32 14.34
C ASP A 229 54.16 11.83 12.89
N SER A 230 53.36 10.88 12.41
CA SER A 230 53.49 10.31 11.06
C SER A 230 52.78 11.14 9.98
N GLU A 231 53.27 11.06 8.73
CA GLU A 231 52.57 11.66 7.57
C GLU A 231 51.15 11.08 7.40
N GLN A 232 50.96 9.80 7.75
CA GLN A 232 49.67 9.11 7.71
C GLN A 232 48.68 9.74 8.69
N THR A 233 49.13 10.14 9.89
CA THR A 233 48.29 10.88 10.85
C THR A 233 47.82 12.20 10.25
N GLY A 234 48.75 12.98 9.67
CA GLY A 234 48.41 14.26 9.02
C GLY A 234 47.43 14.10 7.87
N ALA A 235 47.62 13.06 7.04
CA ALA A 235 46.71 12.72 5.95
C ALA A 235 45.33 12.31 6.47
N LEU A 236 45.24 11.46 7.50
CA LEU A 236 43.97 11.02 8.10
C LEU A 236 43.21 12.23 8.65
N LEU A 237 43.85 13.04 9.48
CA LEU A 237 43.22 14.20 10.09
C LEU A 237 42.73 15.21 9.04
N LYS A 238 43.48 15.39 7.94
CA LYS A 238 43.03 16.21 6.80
C LYS A 238 41.75 15.65 6.15
N ILE A 239 41.65 14.33 5.94
CA ILE A 239 40.45 13.69 5.38
C ILE A 239 39.26 13.88 6.33
N LEU A 240 39.49 13.74 7.64
CA LEU A 240 38.47 13.90 8.69
C LEU A 240 38.09 15.37 8.95
N GLY A 241 38.92 16.33 8.53
CA GLY A 241 38.68 17.77 8.74
C GLY A 241 39.19 18.33 10.07
N TYR A 242 40.15 17.63 10.69
CA TYR A 242 40.78 17.99 11.95
C TYR A 242 42.27 18.30 11.78
N ARG A 243 42.87 18.94 12.78
CA ARG A 243 44.32 19.01 13.00
C ARG A 243 44.63 18.69 14.47
N MET A 244 45.89 18.35 14.75
CA MET A 244 46.36 18.24 16.13
C MET A 244 46.67 19.64 16.69
N ARG A 245 46.30 19.87 17.94
CA ARG A 245 46.78 20.98 18.76
C ARG A 245 47.47 20.39 19.98
N GLY A 246 48.72 20.79 20.22
CA GLY A 246 49.59 20.17 21.24
C GLY A 246 50.58 19.18 20.64
N ALA A 247 51.38 18.55 21.49
CA ALA A 247 52.40 17.57 21.10
C ALA A 247 51.91 16.13 21.29
N CYS A 248 52.41 15.22 20.45
CA CYS A 248 52.19 13.79 20.62
C CYS A 248 52.70 13.29 21.98
N GLY A 249 51.96 12.38 22.63
CA GLY A 249 52.33 11.88 23.96
C GLY A 249 52.05 12.82 25.15
N GLY A 250 51.30 13.91 24.95
CA GLY A 250 51.00 14.93 25.96
C GLY A 250 49.55 15.47 25.88
N ASP A 251 49.34 16.77 26.06
CA ASP A 251 48.01 17.42 26.02
C ASP A 251 47.46 17.60 24.58
N LEU A 252 47.53 16.55 23.76
CA LEU A 252 47.01 16.56 22.38
C LEU A 252 45.49 16.60 22.37
N VAL A 253 44.92 17.50 21.56
CA VAL A 253 43.48 17.58 21.28
C VAL A 253 43.27 17.73 19.77
N LEU A 254 42.19 17.17 19.25
CA LEU A 254 41.77 17.36 17.87
C LEU A 254 40.97 18.66 17.71
N GLU A 255 41.42 19.52 16.80
CA GLU A 255 40.76 20.80 16.50
C GLU A 255 40.16 20.76 15.09
N THR A 256 38.89 21.14 14.99
CA THR A 256 38.19 21.26 13.70
C THR A 256 38.80 22.37 12.85
N VAL A 257 39.23 22.04 11.63
CA VAL A 257 39.75 23.01 10.63
C VAL A 257 38.96 23.01 9.34
N ASN A 258 38.22 21.93 9.05
CA ASN A 258 37.25 21.87 7.98
C ASN A 258 35.90 21.42 8.55
N PRO A 259 35.00 22.36 8.89
CA PRO A 259 33.72 22.05 9.52
C PRO A 259 32.87 21.06 8.71
N THR A 260 32.89 21.17 7.37
CA THR A 260 32.13 20.27 6.49
C THR A 260 32.61 18.83 6.59
N ARG A 261 33.92 18.58 6.60
CA ARG A 261 34.48 17.23 6.76
C ARG A 261 34.37 16.71 8.19
N ALA A 262 34.53 17.58 9.17
CA ALA A 262 34.39 17.23 10.58
C ALA A 262 32.96 16.80 10.92
N PHE A 263 31.96 17.51 10.36
CA PHE A 263 30.55 17.14 10.47
C PHE A 263 30.29 15.72 9.96
N LEU A 264 30.74 15.41 8.73
CA LEU A 264 30.58 14.06 8.14
C LEU A 264 31.30 12.98 8.95
N THR A 265 32.45 13.31 9.54
CA THR A 265 33.21 12.38 10.37
C THR A 265 32.43 11.98 11.62
N VAL A 266 31.86 12.97 12.32
CA VAL A 266 31.05 12.74 13.53
C VAL A 266 29.78 11.96 13.18
N ASP A 267 29.05 12.42 12.16
CA ASP A 267 27.76 11.85 11.80
C ASP A 267 27.87 10.45 11.19
N SER A 268 28.98 10.13 10.52
CA SER A 268 29.24 8.78 10.00
C SER A 268 29.70 7.78 11.07
N ALA A 269 29.73 8.17 12.35
CA ALA A 269 30.19 7.34 13.46
C ALA A 269 31.68 6.98 13.41
N PHE A 270 32.53 7.81 12.79
CA PHE A 270 33.97 7.58 12.86
C PHE A 270 34.44 7.67 14.32
N PRO A 271 35.30 6.74 14.81
CA PRO A 271 35.68 6.68 16.21
C PRO A 271 36.73 7.74 16.59
N LEU A 272 36.35 9.03 16.52
CA LEU A 272 37.23 10.17 16.80
C LEU A 272 37.78 10.18 18.22
N THR A 273 36.95 9.79 19.21
CA THR A 273 37.37 9.72 20.61
C THR A 273 38.47 8.69 20.82
N GLN A 274 38.35 7.52 20.19
CA GLN A 274 39.37 6.49 20.21
C GLN A 274 40.65 6.97 19.50
N LEU A 275 40.51 7.58 18.33
CA LEU A 275 41.66 8.15 17.60
C LEU A 275 42.41 9.18 18.44
N GLU A 276 41.70 10.12 19.07
CA GLU A 276 42.31 11.14 19.93
C GLU A 276 43.04 10.52 21.12
N GLN A 277 42.42 9.53 21.78
CA GLN A 277 43.04 8.82 22.91
C GLN A 277 44.29 8.06 22.48
N ASP A 278 44.24 7.35 21.36
CA ASP A 278 45.39 6.60 20.85
C ASP A 278 46.52 7.54 20.43
N LEU A 279 46.23 8.64 19.75
CA LEU A 279 47.24 9.67 19.43
C LEU A 279 47.84 10.31 20.68
N ARG A 280 47.00 10.60 21.70
CA ARG A 280 47.45 11.17 22.97
C ARG A 280 48.38 10.23 23.73
N ALA A 281 48.07 8.94 23.76
CA ALA A 281 48.90 7.92 24.37
C ALA A 281 50.07 7.45 23.47
N ASN A 282 50.17 7.99 22.24
CA ASN A 282 51.06 7.52 21.19
C ASN A 282 50.95 5.99 20.95
N HIS A 283 49.73 5.48 21.10
CA HIS A 283 49.35 4.12 20.78
C HIS A 283 49.02 3.96 19.29
N ARG A 284 49.13 2.73 18.81
CA ARG A 284 48.73 2.37 17.45
C ARG A 284 47.21 2.41 17.33
N PHE A 285 46.70 3.26 16.44
CA PHE A 285 45.28 3.28 16.09
C PHE A 285 45.01 2.35 14.89
N GLU A 286 43.94 1.57 14.98
CA GLU A 286 43.56 0.59 13.98
C GLU A 286 42.05 0.60 13.74
N LEU A 287 41.65 0.75 12.48
CA LEU A 287 40.24 0.78 12.09
C LEU A 287 40.00 -0.07 10.84
N PRO A 288 39.24 -1.18 10.94
CA PRO A 288 38.74 -1.89 9.76
C PRO A 288 37.91 -0.94 8.90
N TYR A 289 38.27 -0.82 7.62
CA TYR A 289 37.64 0.10 6.69
C TYR A 289 37.52 -0.57 5.30
N ALA A 290 36.85 -1.71 5.29
CA ALA A 290 36.60 -2.47 4.07
C ALA A 290 35.41 -1.89 3.30
N PRO A 291 35.47 -1.83 1.96
CA PRO A 291 34.29 -1.58 1.15
C PRO A 291 33.23 -2.65 1.36
N THR A 292 31.96 -2.25 1.33
CA THR A 292 30.85 -3.18 1.50
C THR A 292 30.29 -3.61 0.15
N GLN A 293 30.13 -4.92 -0.04
CA GLN A 293 29.46 -5.48 -1.22
C GLN A 293 27.95 -5.60 -0.95
N VAL A 294 27.12 -4.91 -1.74
CA VAL A 294 25.67 -4.96 -1.62
C VAL A 294 25.01 -5.56 -2.86
N PRO A 295 23.91 -6.33 -2.71
CA PRO A 295 23.10 -6.79 -3.83
C PRO A 295 22.55 -5.62 -4.65
N VAL A 296 22.64 -5.73 -5.98
CA VAL A 296 21.96 -4.83 -6.94
C VAL A 296 21.03 -5.64 -7.83
N LEU A 297 19.78 -5.22 -7.96
CA LEU A 297 18.81 -5.87 -8.84
C LEU A 297 19.37 -5.91 -10.27
N TYR A 298 19.34 -7.06 -10.93
CA TYR A 298 20.04 -7.35 -12.18
C TYR A 298 21.57 -7.13 -12.09
N SER A 299 22.11 -6.18 -12.82
CA SER A 299 23.54 -5.82 -12.82
C SER A 299 23.71 -4.31 -12.84
N ALA A 300 24.83 -3.82 -12.31
CA ALA A 300 25.17 -2.39 -12.39
C ALA A 300 25.10 -1.89 -13.84
N ASN A 301 25.65 -2.66 -14.78
CA ASN A 301 25.64 -2.34 -16.21
C ASN A 301 24.22 -2.15 -16.75
N TYR A 302 23.25 -2.97 -16.33
CA TYR A 302 21.85 -2.80 -16.75
C TYR A 302 21.34 -1.40 -16.39
N TRP A 303 21.54 -0.93 -15.17
CA TRP A 303 21.10 0.40 -14.73
C TRP A 303 21.87 1.53 -15.39
N MET A 304 23.17 1.36 -15.59
CA MET A 304 23.99 2.35 -16.27
C MET A 304 23.54 2.60 -17.72
N THR A 305 22.95 1.60 -18.40
CA THR A 305 22.35 1.82 -19.74
C THR A 305 21.14 2.75 -19.74
N ALA A 306 20.52 3.01 -18.59
CA ALA A 306 19.40 3.95 -18.48
C ALA A 306 19.84 5.43 -18.49
N LEU A 307 21.14 5.68 -18.46
CA LEU A 307 21.73 7.01 -18.41
C LEU A 307 22.14 7.43 -19.83
N ALA A 308 21.78 8.66 -20.21
CA ALA A 308 22.17 9.22 -21.51
C ALA A 308 23.63 9.72 -21.55
N ARG A 309 24.33 9.71 -20.41
CA ARG A 309 25.70 10.21 -20.27
C ARG A 309 26.71 9.07 -20.42
N SER A 310 27.63 9.22 -21.37
CA SER A 310 28.70 8.28 -21.72
C SER A 310 29.96 8.37 -20.85
N GLY A 311 29.87 8.92 -19.64
CA GLY A 311 30.99 9.00 -18.70
C GLY A 311 31.09 7.75 -17.82
N GLN A 312 32.31 7.30 -17.52
CA GLN A 312 32.58 6.29 -16.48
C GLN A 312 32.24 6.88 -15.09
N THR A 313 30.97 6.90 -14.74
CA THR A 313 30.50 7.27 -13.42
C THR A 313 30.25 5.97 -12.64
N ASP A 314 30.72 5.89 -11.40
CA ASP A 314 30.42 4.75 -10.52
C ASP A 314 28.90 4.58 -10.37
N PHE A 315 28.43 3.34 -10.18
CA PHE A 315 26.99 3.03 -10.10
C PHE A 315 26.32 3.86 -9.00
N LEU A 316 26.94 3.98 -7.83
CA LEU A 316 26.37 4.69 -6.70
C LEU A 316 26.19 6.18 -6.99
N ASP A 317 27.18 6.81 -7.62
CA ASP A 317 27.12 8.22 -8.00
C ASP A 317 26.02 8.46 -9.03
N ALA A 318 25.94 7.59 -10.03
CA ALA A 318 24.87 7.62 -11.03
C ALA A 318 23.49 7.47 -10.39
N PHE A 319 23.34 6.50 -9.48
CA PHE A 319 22.11 6.22 -8.76
C PHE A 319 21.63 7.44 -7.96
N LEU A 320 22.52 8.08 -7.21
CA LEU A 320 22.19 9.27 -6.41
C LEU A 320 21.90 10.52 -7.25
N SER A 321 22.47 10.60 -8.45
CA SER A 321 22.37 11.78 -9.33
C SER A 321 21.09 11.85 -10.18
N ASP A 322 20.34 10.75 -10.32
CA ASP A 322 19.15 10.68 -11.16
C ASP A 322 17.96 10.10 -10.38
N PRO A 323 17.04 10.94 -9.85
CA PRO A 323 15.88 10.46 -9.10
C PRO A 323 14.94 9.60 -9.95
N SER A 324 14.93 9.76 -11.28
CA SER A 324 14.13 8.91 -12.16
C SER A 324 14.70 7.50 -12.27
N LEU A 325 16.03 7.35 -12.17
CA LEU A 325 16.69 6.05 -12.10
C LEU A 325 16.35 5.34 -10.78
N CYS A 326 16.42 6.04 -9.64
CA CYS A 326 15.98 5.51 -8.36
C CYS A 326 14.50 5.10 -8.39
N ARG A 327 13.64 5.91 -9.00
CA ARG A 327 12.21 5.61 -9.11
C ARG A 327 11.94 4.38 -9.99
N LEU A 328 12.69 4.20 -11.07
CA LEU A 328 12.62 2.97 -11.87
C LEU A 328 13.07 1.75 -11.05
N TYR A 329 14.15 1.90 -10.29
CA TYR A 329 14.68 0.84 -9.44
C TYR A 329 13.63 0.39 -8.40
N LEU A 330 12.97 1.35 -7.74
CA LEU A 330 11.84 1.08 -6.84
C LEU A 330 10.73 0.31 -7.54
N GLY A 331 10.25 0.85 -8.67
CA GLY A 331 9.17 0.24 -9.44
C GLY A 331 9.47 -1.22 -9.81
N LEU A 332 10.67 -1.52 -10.30
CA LEU A 332 11.06 -2.89 -10.65
C LEU A 332 11.32 -3.78 -9.44
N SER A 333 11.78 -3.22 -8.31
CA SER A 333 12.04 -3.98 -7.08
C SER A 333 10.78 -4.47 -6.37
N HIS A 334 9.64 -3.80 -6.59
CA HIS A 334 8.35 -4.17 -6.00
C HIS A 334 7.55 -5.19 -6.84
N LEU A 335 7.97 -5.48 -8.06
CA LEU A 335 7.30 -6.46 -8.92
C LEU A 335 7.61 -7.89 -8.51
N ASP A 336 6.68 -8.80 -8.77
CA ASP A 336 7.00 -10.22 -8.78
C ASP A 336 7.98 -10.56 -9.92
N ARG A 337 8.77 -11.62 -9.72
CA ARG A 337 9.88 -11.95 -10.62
C ARG A 337 9.45 -12.16 -12.08
N PRO A 338 8.40 -12.97 -12.38
CA PRO A 338 7.89 -13.10 -13.73
C PRO A 338 7.58 -11.76 -14.40
N THR A 339 6.90 -10.85 -13.69
CA THR A 339 6.52 -9.54 -14.22
C THR A 339 7.74 -8.64 -14.46
N ALA A 340 8.66 -8.58 -13.50
CA ALA A 340 9.87 -7.79 -13.62
C ALA A 340 10.74 -8.25 -14.81
N GLU A 341 10.89 -9.56 -14.99
CA GLU A 341 11.63 -10.13 -16.12
C GLU A 341 10.96 -9.88 -17.46
N ALA A 342 9.63 -10.00 -17.54
CA ALA A 342 8.89 -9.75 -18.77
C ALA A 342 9.06 -8.30 -19.24
N LEU A 343 8.96 -7.32 -18.33
CA LEU A 343 9.21 -5.92 -18.63
C LEU A 343 10.66 -5.66 -19.04
N ARG A 344 11.63 -6.25 -18.31
CA ARG A 344 13.06 -6.11 -18.63
C ARG A 344 13.42 -6.65 -20.01
N LYS A 345 12.83 -7.78 -20.42
CA LYS A 345 13.04 -8.39 -21.74
C LYS A 345 12.35 -7.59 -22.84
N GLN A 346 11.21 -6.98 -22.54
CA GLN A 346 10.44 -6.18 -23.47
C GLN A 346 11.10 -4.83 -23.81
N ALA A 347 11.62 -4.13 -22.81
CA ALA A 347 12.09 -2.75 -22.96
C ALA A 347 13.41 -2.50 -22.25
N SER A 348 14.25 -1.64 -22.85
CA SER A 348 15.51 -1.21 -22.23
C SER A 348 15.24 -0.42 -20.95
N ALA A 349 16.22 -0.39 -20.04
CA ALA A 349 16.14 0.40 -18.81
C ALA A 349 15.86 1.89 -19.11
N ALA A 350 16.48 2.44 -20.15
CA ALA A 350 16.24 3.81 -20.61
C ALA A 350 14.78 4.05 -21.01
N LYS A 351 14.17 3.10 -21.73
CA LYS A 351 12.77 3.19 -22.17
C LYS A 351 11.81 3.06 -20.99
N LEU A 352 12.04 2.11 -20.10
CA LEU A 352 11.24 1.94 -18.88
C LEU A 352 11.35 3.15 -17.95
N LYS A 353 12.51 3.82 -17.90
CA LYS A 353 12.73 5.01 -17.07
C LYS A 353 11.76 6.15 -17.40
N VAL A 354 11.35 6.29 -18.66
CA VAL A 354 10.35 7.29 -19.10
C VAL A 354 9.03 7.11 -18.33
N TYR A 355 8.66 5.86 -18.03
CA TYR A 355 7.44 5.51 -17.30
C TYR A 355 7.68 5.10 -15.85
N ALA A 356 8.88 5.39 -15.30
CA ALA A 356 9.26 5.01 -13.94
C ALA A 356 8.25 5.46 -12.90
N HIS A 357 7.70 6.67 -13.07
CA HIS A 357 6.70 7.23 -12.18
C HIS A 357 5.39 6.44 -12.17
N VAL A 358 4.92 5.97 -13.33
CA VAL A 358 3.73 5.13 -13.46
C VAL A 358 3.99 3.73 -12.87
N LEU A 359 5.15 3.15 -13.17
CA LEU A 359 5.54 1.83 -12.68
C LEU A 359 5.66 1.79 -11.16
N ASP A 360 6.31 2.79 -10.58
CA ASP A 360 6.46 2.94 -9.13
C ASP A 360 5.10 3.04 -8.41
N PHE A 361 4.12 3.73 -9.02
CA PHE A 361 2.81 3.94 -8.43
C PHE A 361 1.85 2.76 -8.57
N PHE A 362 1.80 2.15 -9.76
CA PHE A 362 0.75 1.18 -10.13
C PHE A 362 1.31 -0.22 -10.41
N GLY A 363 2.62 -0.36 -10.55
CA GLY A 363 3.27 -1.62 -10.94
C GLY A 363 3.05 -2.76 -9.94
N ALA A 364 2.81 -2.45 -8.67
CA ALA A 364 2.48 -3.46 -7.66
C ALA A 364 1.24 -4.31 -8.00
N MET A 365 0.37 -3.84 -8.90
CA MET A 365 -0.78 -4.63 -9.38
C MET A 365 -0.50 -5.44 -10.65
N PHE A 366 0.67 -5.28 -11.27
CA PHE A 366 1.02 -6.06 -12.45
C PHE A 366 1.42 -7.46 -12.00
N GLN A 367 0.73 -8.46 -12.54
CA GLN A 367 0.99 -9.86 -12.26
C GLN A 367 0.97 -10.66 -13.55
N ILE A 368 1.89 -11.62 -13.65
CA ILE A 368 1.88 -12.63 -14.71
C ILE A 368 1.59 -13.99 -14.09
N ARG A 369 0.56 -14.66 -14.62
CA ARG A 369 0.23 -16.05 -14.26
C ARG A 369 0.09 -16.88 -15.53
N ASN A 370 0.68 -18.06 -15.53
CA ASN A 370 0.64 -18.99 -16.69
C ASN A 370 1.07 -18.32 -18.01
N GLY A 371 2.06 -17.43 -17.95
CA GLY A 371 2.60 -16.74 -19.13
C GLY A 371 1.75 -15.59 -19.68
N ALA A 372 0.62 -15.25 -19.04
CA ALA A 372 -0.24 -14.14 -19.43
C ALA A 372 -0.36 -13.09 -18.31
N ALA A 373 -0.60 -11.84 -18.68
CA ALA A 373 -0.93 -10.78 -17.74
C ALA A 373 -2.28 -11.07 -17.10
N VAL A 374 -2.33 -11.04 -15.77
CA VAL A 374 -3.58 -11.09 -15.01
C VAL A 374 -4.25 -9.73 -15.15
N VAL A 375 -5.51 -9.71 -15.57
CA VAL A 375 -6.28 -8.48 -15.77
C VAL A 375 -7.66 -8.60 -15.13
N PRO A 376 -8.23 -7.51 -14.58
CA PRO A 376 -9.58 -7.54 -14.02
C PRO A 376 -10.62 -7.62 -15.16
N GLY A 377 -11.59 -8.52 -15.07
CA GLY A 377 -12.58 -8.69 -16.14
C GLY A 377 -12.05 -9.38 -17.38
N SER A 378 -12.47 -8.93 -18.56
CA SER A 378 -12.21 -9.63 -19.83
C SER A 378 -10.85 -9.27 -20.45
N PRO A 379 -9.96 -10.26 -20.71
CA PRO A 379 -8.70 -10.03 -21.44
C PRO A 379 -8.90 -9.45 -22.84
N LYS A 380 -10.00 -9.80 -23.52
CA LYS A 380 -10.32 -9.28 -24.86
C LYS A 380 -10.62 -7.77 -24.83
N VAL A 381 -11.30 -7.30 -23.78
CA VAL A 381 -11.63 -5.89 -23.60
C VAL A 381 -10.37 -5.08 -23.31
N TRP A 382 -9.52 -5.57 -22.40
CA TRP A 382 -8.21 -4.97 -22.14
C TRP A 382 -7.34 -4.92 -23.39
N ALA A 383 -7.33 -5.99 -24.19
CA ALA A 383 -6.59 -5.99 -25.45
C ALA A 383 -7.07 -4.90 -26.42
N ALA A 384 -8.39 -4.67 -26.49
CA ALA A 384 -8.97 -3.62 -27.32
C ALA A 384 -8.68 -2.21 -26.79
N MET A 385 -8.66 -2.02 -25.47
CA MET A 385 -8.40 -0.72 -24.83
C MET A 385 -6.90 -0.34 -24.88
N VAL A 386 -6.01 -1.29 -24.60
CA VAL A 386 -4.55 -1.09 -24.56
C VAL A 386 -3.92 -1.19 -25.95
N GLY A 387 -4.53 -1.97 -26.85
CA GLY A 387 -4.02 -2.28 -28.19
C GLY A 387 -3.01 -3.43 -28.22
N VAL A 388 -2.77 -4.11 -27.10
CA VAL A 388 -1.86 -5.27 -26.99
C VAL A 388 -2.56 -6.36 -26.20
N SER A 389 -2.39 -7.63 -26.60
CA SER A 389 -3.00 -8.76 -25.91
C SER A 389 -2.32 -9.03 -24.55
N PRO A 390 -3.08 -9.29 -23.46
CA PRO A 390 -2.53 -9.78 -22.19
C PRO A 390 -1.68 -11.05 -22.31
N ASN A 391 -1.81 -11.83 -23.39
CA ASN A 391 -0.96 -12.99 -23.67
C ASN A 391 0.48 -12.62 -24.05
N ASN A 392 0.78 -11.34 -24.30
CA ASN A 392 2.13 -10.81 -24.41
C ASN A 392 2.37 -9.82 -23.24
N PRO A 393 2.60 -10.33 -22.02
CA PRO A 393 2.50 -9.53 -20.81
C PRO A 393 3.53 -8.38 -20.73
N GLY A 394 4.76 -8.59 -21.22
CA GLY A 394 5.77 -7.53 -21.25
C GLY A 394 5.33 -6.34 -22.10
N ALA A 395 4.94 -6.61 -23.35
CA ALA A 395 4.43 -5.57 -24.25
C ALA A 395 3.11 -4.96 -23.76
N PHE A 396 2.25 -5.77 -23.13
CA PHE A 396 0.98 -5.31 -22.56
C PHE A 396 1.21 -4.28 -21.45
N PHE A 397 2.00 -4.61 -20.43
CA PHE A 397 2.25 -3.69 -19.31
C PHE A 397 3.07 -2.46 -19.74
N GLU A 398 4.03 -2.61 -20.65
CA GLU A 398 4.72 -1.46 -21.26
C GLU A 398 3.72 -0.50 -21.92
N ARG A 399 2.81 -1.02 -22.74
CA ARG A 399 1.80 -0.22 -23.44
C ARG A 399 0.75 0.35 -22.49
N LEU A 400 0.36 -0.39 -21.45
CA LEU A 400 -0.55 0.06 -20.41
C LEU A 400 0.00 1.30 -19.69
N MET A 401 1.28 1.30 -19.32
CA MET A 401 1.93 2.44 -18.67
C MET A 401 2.05 3.67 -19.60
N ALA A 402 2.30 3.43 -20.89
CA ALA A 402 2.48 4.49 -21.87
C ALA A 402 1.16 5.13 -22.36
N THR A 403 0.03 4.43 -22.19
CA THR A 403 -1.26 4.89 -22.71
C THR A 403 -1.82 6.03 -21.85
N ASP A 404 -2.24 7.11 -22.52
CA ASP A 404 -2.92 8.26 -21.92
C ASP A 404 -2.18 8.82 -20.69
N ASP A 405 -0.86 9.05 -20.81
CA ASP A 405 0.00 9.56 -19.73
C ASP A 405 -0.07 8.74 -18.41
N GLY A 406 -0.42 7.45 -18.51
CA GLY A 406 -0.54 6.54 -17.37
C GLY A 406 -1.94 6.43 -16.77
N TRP A 407 -2.96 7.14 -17.30
CA TRP A 407 -4.36 7.00 -16.85
C TRP A 407 -4.89 5.58 -17.03
N MET A 408 -4.46 4.86 -18.08
CA MET A 408 -4.82 3.45 -18.27
C MET A 408 -4.29 2.58 -17.14
N ALA A 409 -3.06 2.81 -16.67
CA ALA A 409 -2.48 2.08 -15.55
C ALA A 409 -3.18 2.39 -14.23
N GLY A 410 -3.58 3.66 -14.01
CA GLY A 410 -4.38 4.04 -12.84
C GLY A 410 -5.76 3.38 -12.81
N TYR A 411 -6.42 3.28 -13.96
CA TYR A 411 -7.71 2.57 -14.09
C TYR A 411 -7.57 1.06 -13.89
N PHE A 412 -6.51 0.47 -14.44
CA PHE A 412 -6.15 -0.93 -14.21
C PHE A 412 -5.92 -1.22 -12.72
N ASP A 413 -5.15 -0.38 -12.01
CA ASP A 413 -4.90 -0.52 -10.57
C ASP A 413 -6.21 -0.43 -9.78
N ALA A 414 -7.06 0.54 -10.08
CA ALA A 414 -8.35 0.72 -9.40
C ALA A 414 -9.25 -0.51 -9.57
N LEU A 415 -9.40 -1.04 -10.79
CA LEU A 415 -10.23 -2.22 -11.04
C LEU A 415 -9.63 -3.52 -10.48
N SER A 416 -8.31 -3.63 -10.41
CA SER A 416 -7.62 -4.82 -9.89
C SER A 416 -7.75 -4.97 -8.37
N ARG A 417 -8.19 -3.93 -7.66
CA ARG A 417 -8.35 -3.91 -6.19
C ARG A 417 -9.79 -4.15 -5.73
N VAL A 418 -10.77 -4.07 -6.62
CA VAL A 418 -12.18 -4.25 -6.28
C VAL A 418 -12.55 -5.72 -6.35
N ASN A 419 -13.41 -6.16 -5.42
CA ASN A 419 -13.95 -7.51 -5.37
C ASN A 419 -15.48 -7.47 -5.24
N GLY A 420 -16.13 -8.63 -5.38
CA GLY A 420 -17.58 -8.76 -5.14
C GLY A 420 -18.46 -8.13 -6.23
N PRO A 421 -19.71 -7.72 -5.88
CA PRO A 421 -20.68 -7.22 -6.85
C PRO A 421 -20.18 -5.99 -7.63
N GLY A 422 -19.53 -5.04 -6.95
CA GLY A 422 -18.96 -3.85 -7.59
C GLY A 422 -17.93 -4.21 -8.67
N ALA A 423 -17.07 -5.21 -8.43
CA ALA A 423 -16.13 -5.70 -9.44
C ALA A 423 -16.88 -6.31 -10.64
N ALA A 424 -17.89 -7.13 -10.40
CA ALA A 424 -18.69 -7.74 -11.46
C ALA A 424 -19.42 -6.70 -12.32
N TYR A 425 -19.86 -5.59 -11.72
CA TYR A 425 -20.48 -4.46 -12.42
C TYR A 425 -19.46 -3.66 -13.25
N LEU A 426 -18.34 -3.27 -12.64
CA LEU A 426 -17.32 -2.43 -13.28
C LEU A 426 -16.56 -3.15 -14.39
N THR A 427 -16.45 -4.47 -14.32
CA THR A 427 -15.71 -5.29 -15.28
C THR A 427 -16.55 -5.80 -16.46
N GLN A 428 -17.80 -5.35 -16.59
CA GLN A 428 -18.60 -5.65 -17.78
C GLN A 428 -18.02 -4.95 -19.01
N PRO A 429 -17.93 -5.63 -20.18
CA PRO A 429 -17.22 -5.11 -21.35
C PRO A 429 -17.59 -3.68 -21.77
N GLU A 430 -18.88 -3.38 -21.86
CA GLU A 430 -19.36 -2.05 -22.28
C GLU A 430 -19.05 -0.98 -21.23
N ARG A 431 -19.21 -1.31 -19.94
CA ARG A 431 -18.98 -0.39 -18.82
C ARG A 431 -17.51 -0.08 -18.62
N MET A 432 -16.63 -1.08 -18.75
CA MET A 432 -15.19 -0.90 -18.65
C MET A 432 -14.69 0.19 -19.58
N LYS A 433 -15.10 0.14 -20.86
CA LYS A 433 -14.73 1.14 -21.86
C LYS A 433 -15.41 2.48 -21.58
N ARG A 434 -16.72 2.47 -21.31
CA ARG A 434 -17.51 3.67 -21.01
C ARG A 434 -16.90 4.49 -19.88
N PHE A 435 -16.60 3.88 -18.75
CA PHE A 435 -16.04 4.56 -17.59
C PHE A 435 -14.59 4.96 -17.79
N TYR A 436 -13.80 4.17 -18.52
CA TYR A 436 -12.46 4.60 -18.90
C TYR A 436 -12.47 5.84 -19.80
N ASP A 437 -13.36 5.90 -20.79
CA ASP A 437 -13.48 7.08 -21.65
C ASP A 437 -13.88 8.35 -20.86
N ALA A 438 -14.68 8.18 -19.80
CA ALA A 438 -15.00 9.25 -18.86
C ALA A 438 -13.76 9.73 -18.07
N VAL A 439 -12.96 8.80 -17.52
CA VAL A 439 -11.69 9.11 -16.84
C VAL A 439 -10.68 9.76 -17.81
N ARG A 440 -10.52 9.20 -19.01
CA ARG A 440 -9.56 9.64 -20.02
C ARG A 440 -9.79 11.08 -20.46
N GLY A 441 -11.05 11.50 -20.58
CA GLY A 441 -11.42 12.84 -21.02
C GLY A 441 -10.80 13.21 -22.38
N LYS A 442 -10.55 14.51 -22.60
CA LYS A 442 -9.91 15.01 -23.84
C LYS A 442 -8.42 15.30 -23.70
N ILE A 443 -8.00 15.71 -22.51
CA ILE A 443 -6.62 16.09 -22.17
C ILE A 443 -6.15 15.04 -21.17
N THR A 444 -5.02 14.38 -21.40
CA THR A 444 -4.52 13.31 -20.50
C THR A 444 -3.44 13.82 -19.54
N SER A 445 -2.83 14.96 -19.86
CA SER A 445 -1.82 15.60 -19.01
C SER A 445 -2.46 16.58 -17.99
N PRO A 446 -1.95 16.64 -16.75
CA PRO A 446 -0.91 15.76 -16.19
C PRO A 446 -1.43 14.34 -15.92
N GLY A 447 -0.55 13.35 -16.05
CA GLY A 447 -0.85 11.95 -15.73
C GLY A 447 -1.03 11.69 -14.22
N PRO A 448 -1.60 10.53 -13.83
CA PRO A 448 -2.00 10.24 -12.45
C PRO A 448 -0.84 9.91 -11.50
N ALA A 449 0.40 9.83 -12.00
CA ALA A 449 1.60 9.51 -11.23
C ALA A 449 2.62 10.67 -11.16
N ARG A 450 2.20 11.90 -11.52
CA ARG A 450 3.05 13.11 -11.43
C ARG A 450 3.28 13.56 -9.98
N PRO A 451 2.28 13.58 -9.07
CA PRO A 451 2.53 14.00 -7.67
C PRO A 451 3.21 12.90 -6.84
N VAL A 452 3.75 13.29 -5.68
CA VAL A 452 4.30 12.36 -4.67
C VAL A 452 3.19 11.47 -4.06
N PHE A 453 1.93 11.91 -4.13
CA PHE A 453 0.75 11.17 -3.72
C PHE A 453 -0.11 10.77 -4.92
N ARG A 454 -0.91 9.72 -4.77
CA ARG A 454 -1.80 9.21 -5.82
C ARG A 454 -2.83 10.30 -6.16
N SER A 455 -2.75 10.92 -7.34
CA SER A 455 -3.82 11.83 -7.81
C SER A 455 -5.08 11.11 -8.26
N SER A 456 -5.09 9.77 -8.21
CA SER A 456 -6.25 8.92 -8.48
C SER A 456 -6.90 8.38 -7.20
N THR A 457 -6.74 9.05 -6.06
CA THR A 457 -7.34 8.60 -4.79
C THR A 457 -8.85 8.51 -4.91
N GLU A 458 -9.47 9.50 -5.55
CA GLU A 458 -10.90 9.57 -5.83
C GLU A 458 -11.39 8.46 -6.76
N LEU A 459 -10.54 8.03 -7.71
CA LEU A 459 -10.86 6.88 -8.56
C LEU A 459 -10.93 5.60 -7.73
N LEU A 460 -9.96 5.39 -6.83
CA LEU A 460 -9.95 4.24 -5.95
C LEU A 460 -11.12 4.28 -4.95
N LEU A 461 -11.41 5.45 -4.37
CA LEU A 461 -12.55 5.64 -3.47
C LEU A 461 -13.87 5.33 -4.17
N LEU A 462 -14.08 5.84 -5.39
CA LEU A 462 -15.29 5.56 -6.16
C LEU A 462 -15.43 4.07 -6.46
N THR A 463 -14.37 3.40 -6.95
CA THR A 463 -14.48 1.99 -7.35
C THR A 463 -14.64 1.05 -6.17
N THR A 464 -14.07 1.38 -5.01
CA THR A 464 -14.18 0.56 -3.78
C THR A 464 -15.43 0.85 -2.97
N SER A 465 -16.00 2.05 -3.08
CA SER A 465 -17.23 2.44 -2.36
C SER A 465 -18.50 2.19 -3.18
N LEU A 466 -18.39 1.81 -4.45
CA LEU A 466 -19.55 1.57 -5.31
C LEU A 466 -20.37 0.38 -4.80
N ARG A 467 -21.56 0.67 -4.27
CA ARG A 467 -22.52 -0.35 -3.82
C ARG A 467 -23.51 -0.67 -4.93
N LEU A 468 -23.98 -1.90 -4.96
CA LEU A 468 -25.06 -2.30 -5.85
C LEU A 468 -26.31 -2.65 -5.04
N ASP A 469 -27.46 -2.22 -5.52
CA ASP A 469 -28.75 -2.64 -5.02
C ASP A 469 -29.04 -4.10 -5.44
N ALA A 470 -30.11 -4.69 -4.89
CA ALA A 470 -30.50 -6.07 -5.19
C ALA A 470 -30.76 -6.35 -6.68
N ASN A 471 -31.03 -5.31 -7.48
CA ASN A 471 -31.21 -5.38 -8.93
C ASN A 471 -29.88 -5.37 -9.73
N GLY A 472 -28.74 -5.33 -9.05
CA GLY A 472 -27.40 -5.28 -9.65
C GLY A 472 -27.03 -3.92 -10.27
N GLN A 473 -27.80 -2.87 -10.00
CA GLN A 473 -27.50 -1.50 -10.41
C GLN A 473 -26.82 -0.73 -9.27
N PRO A 474 -26.01 0.29 -9.59
CA PRO A 474 -25.41 1.16 -8.60
C PRO A 474 -26.47 1.79 -7.71
N HIS A 475 -26.20 1.74 -6.41
CA HIS A 475 -26.99 2.46 -5.44
C HIS A 475 -26.88 3.97 -5.70
N VAL A 476 -28.02 4.64 -5.76
CA VAL A 476 -28.11 6.09 -5.96
C VAL A 476 -28.81 6.69 -4.74
N PRO A 477 -28.09 7.37 -3.84
CA PRO A 477 -28.68 7.98 -2.66
C PRO A 477 -29.80 8.96 -3.04
N GLY A 478 -30.97 8.79 -2.41
CA GLY A 478 -32.22 9.42 -2.83
C GLY A 478 -32.75 8.80 -4.13
N ASP A 479 -32.56 9.52 -5.25
CA ASP A 479 -32.90 9.04 -6.59
C ASP A 479 -32.08 9.77 -7.66
N LEU A 480 -32.21 9.35 -8.92
CA LEU A 480 -31.49 9.97 -10.04
C LEU A 480 -31.89 11.44 -10.29
N GLU A 481 -33.10 11.85 -9.89
CA GLU A 481 -33.58 13.21 -10.10
C GLU A 481 -32.83 14.22 -9.22
N VAL A 482 -32.54 13.86 -7.97
CA VAL A 482 -31.68 14.65 -7.06
C VAL A 482 -30.35 14.98 -7.73
N TRP A 483 -29.70 13.97 -8.32
CA TRP A 483 -28.41 14.14 -8.99
C TRP A 483 -28.53 14.95 -10.28
N ARG A 484 -29.57 14.73 -11.09
CA ARG A 484 -29.82 15.56 -12.27
C ARG A 484 -29.96 17.03 -11.89
N ASN A 485 -30.73 17.33 -10.83
CA ASN A 485 -30.94 18.69 -10.35
C ASN A 485 -29.64 19.33 -9.85
N LEU A 486 -28.80 18.59 -9.12
CA LEU A 486 -27.47 19.04 -8.70
C LEU A 486 -26.62 19.47 -9.91
N PHE A 487 -26.56 18.63 -10.95
CA PHE A 487 -25.76 18.90 -12.14
C PHE A 487 -26.37 19.91 -13.12
N ILE A 488 -27.67 20.21 -13.05
CA ILE A 488 -28.32 21.20 -13.93
C ILE A 488 -28.34 22.58 -13.27
N HIS A 489 -28.68 22.65 -11.99
CA HIS A 489 -28.93 23.92 -11.30
C HIS A 489 -27.71 24.46 -10.55
N HIS A 490 -26.71 23.62 -10.26
CA HIS A 490 -25.43 24.05 -9.71
C HIS A 490 -25.56 24.93 -8.44
N PRO A 491 -26.22 24.44 -7.37
CA PRO A 491 -26.49 25.24 -6.16
C PRO A 491 -25.22 25.84 -5.53
N HIS A 492 -24.07 25.19 -5.77
CA HIS A 492 -22.76 25.55 -5.22
C HIS A 492 -21.84 26.24 -6.26
N GLY A 493 -22.37 26.65 -7.39
CA GLY A 493 -21.60 27.27 -8.48
C GLY A 493 -21.31 26.31 -9.63
N LYS A 494 -20.86 26.87 -10.75
CA LYS A 494 -20.83 26.19 -12.05
C LYS A 494 -19.99 24.92 -12.03
N TYR A 495 -20.57 23.81 -12.49
CA TYR A 495 -19.82 22.60 -12.82
C TYR A 495 -19.43 22.58 -14.31
N ASP A 496 -18.76 21.49 -14.71
CA ASP A 496 -18.38 21.23 -16.09
C ASP A 496 -19.58 21.30 -17.04
N GLY A 497 -19.54 22.23 -18.01
CA GLY A 497 -20.66 22.43 -18.94
C GLY A 497 -20.98 21.23 -19.83
N ARG A 498 -20.07 20.25 -20.01
CA ARG A 498 -20.40 18.97 -20.69
C ARG A 498 -21.24 18.10 -19.76
N LEU A 499 -20.88 17.99 -18.49
CA LEU A 499 -21.65 17.23 -17.49
C LEU A 499 -23.02 17.86 -17.24
N THR A 500 -23.12 19.19 -17.19
CA THR A 500 -24.41 19.92 -17.11
C THR A 500 -25.33 19.55 -18.28
N ARG A 501 -24.79 19.52 -19.50
CA ARG A 501 -25.58 19.18 -20.69
C ARG A 501 -26.02 17.72 -20.67
N SER A 502 -25.13 16.78 -20.32
CA SER A 502 -25.47 15.36 -20.28
C SER A 502 -26.49 15.03 -19.17
N ALA A 503 -26.50 15.76 -18.06
CA ALA A 503 -27.46 15.56 -16.98
C ALA A 503 -28.94 15.67 -17.40
N ASN A 504 -29.23 16.43 -18.47
CA ASN A 504 -30.59 16.50 -19.03
C ASN A 504 -31.07 15.16 -19.64
N SER A 505 -30.13 14.36 -20.14
CA SER A 505 -30.41 13.09 -20.80
C SER A 505 -30.21 11.86 -19.92
N TRP A 506 -29.82 12.01 -18.65
CA TRP A 506 -29.64 10.86 -17.75
C TRP A 506 -30.96 10.12 -17.53
N ARG A 507 -30.89 8.78 -17.65
CA ARG A 507 -32.02 7.85 -17.49
C ARG A 507 -31.67 6.67 -16.60
N THR A 508 -30.39 6.39 -16.40
CA THR A 508 -29.88 5.22 -15.68
C THR A 508 -28.82 5.62 -14.67
N SER A 509 -28.60 4.78 -13.66
CA SER A 509 -27.50 4.95 -12.70
C SER A 509 -26.13 4.89 -13.37
N ASP A 510 -25.97 4.15 -14.48
CA ASP A 510 -24.75 4.15 -15.27
C ASP A 510 -24.39 5.55 -15.80
N ASP A 511 -25.38 6.41 -16.10
CA ASP A 511 -25.14 7.78 -16.56
C ASP A 511 -24.55 8.67 -15.46
N LEU A 512 -25.04 8.50 -14.23
CA LEU A 512 -24.48 9.15 -13.05
C LEU A 512 -23.07 8.63 -12.76
N VAL A 513 -22.89 7.30 -12.73
CA VAL A 513 -21.58 6.69 -12.47
C VAL A 513 -20.54 7.13 -13.50
N GLU A 514 -20.90 7.20 -14.79
CA GLU A 514 -20.00 7.76 -15.83
C GLU A 514 -19.59 9.21 -15.51
N ALA A 515 -20.53 10.05 -15.07
CA ALA A 515 -20.21 11.42 -14.67
C ALA A 515 -19.29 11.47 -13.44
N LEU A 516 -19.49 10.58 -12.47
CA LEU A 516 -18.62 10.45 -11.29
C LEU A 516 -17.19 10.03 -11.68
N PHE A 517 -17.03 9.08 -12.60
CA PHE A 517 -15.73 8.72 -13.17
C PHE A 517 -15.06 9.90 -13.90
N ALA A 518 -15.82 10.75 -14.59
CA ALA A 518 -15.26 11.95 -15.21
C ALA A 518 -14.76 12.99 -14.17
N LEU A 519 -15.27 12.94 -12.95
CA LEU A 519 -14.89 13.84 -11.85
C LEU A 519 -13.68 13.34 -11.04
N THR A 520 -13.32 12.04 -11.11
CA THR A 520 -12.19 11.49 -10.32
C THR A 520 -10.85 12.12 -10.65
N ARG A 521 -10.73 12.77 -11.80
CA ARG A 521 -9.52 13.45 -12.27
C ARG A 521 -9.48 14.95 -11.98
N LYS A 522 -10.56 15.53 -11.45
CA LYS A 522 -10.69 16.98 -11.25
C LYS A 522 -10.40 17.32 -9.79
N SER A 523 -9.36 18.10 -9.53
CA SER A 523 -9.02 18.48 -8.15
C SER A 523 -9.91 19.58 -7.56
N VAL A 524 -10.45 20.48 -8.39
CA VAL A 524 -11.22 21.66 -7.95
C VAL A 524 -12.73 21.50 -8.14
N GLU A 525 -13.17 20.65 -9.08
CA GLU A 525 -14.59 20.51 -9.45
C GLU A 525 -15.17 19.11 -9.13
N ASN A 526 -14.55 18.34 -8.22
CA ASN A 526 -15.02 17.01 -7.82
C ASN A 526 -16.02 16.99 -6.66
N GLU A 527 -16.62 18.14 -6.33
CA GLU A 527 -17.59 18.25 -5.23
C GLU A 527 -18.77 17.26 -5.37
N PRO A 528 -19.41 17.07 -6.54
CA PRO A 528 -20.49 16.08 -6.67
C PRO A 528 -20.04 14.65 -6.37
N LEU A 529 -18.79 14.30 -6.67
CA LEU A 529 -18.23 12.99 -6.32
C LEU A 529 -18.07 12.84 -4.81
N LYS A 530 -17.59 13.88 -4.13
CA LYS A 530 -17.47 13.85 -2.66
C LYS A 530 -18.84 13.77 -1.98
N ILE A 531 -19.83 14.50 -2.50
CA ILE A 531 -21.23 14.40 -2.05
C ILE A 531 -21.74 12.96 -2.23
N TYR A 532 -21.52 12.34 -3.40
CA TYR A 532 -21.95 10.96 -3.65
C TYR A 532 -21.33 9.98 -2.66
N LEU A 533 -20.02 10.07 -2.43
CA LEU A 533 -19.33 9.21 -1.45
C LEU A 533 -19.91 9.40 -0.05
N ALA A 534 -20.09 10.65 0.39
CA ALA A 534 -20.64 10.94 1.71
C ALA A 534 -22.07 10.42 1.90
N LEU A 535 -22.96 10.65 0.93
CA LEU A 535 -24.34 10.18 1.01
C LEU A 535 -24.44 8.65 0.91
N ASN A 536 -23.58 8.02 0.12
CA ASN A 536 -23.49 6.56 0.05
C ASN A 536 -22.98 5.94 1.35
N ASP A 537 -22.12 6.65 2.09
CA ASP A 537 -21.71 6.27 3.44
C ASP A 537 -22.83 6.51 4.46
N ILE A 538 -23.63 7.57 4.34
CA ILE A 538 -24.83 7.77 5.20
C ILE A 538 -25.83 6.63 4.99
N ASP A 539 -26.06 6.23 3.74
CA ASP A 539 -26.93 5.10 3.41
C ASP A 539 -26.35 3.75 3.81
N ARG A 540 -25.13 3.70 4.33
CA ARG A 540 -24.47 2.45 4.70
C ARG A 540 -25.15 1.88 5.93
N GLU A 541 -25.50 0.61 5.85
CA GLU A 541 -26.08 -0.16 6.96
C GLU A 541 -27.46 0.35 7.45
N ARG A 542 -28.05 1.35 6.79
CA ARG A 542 -29.44 1.76 7.03
C ARG A 542 -30.39 0.68 6.55
N THR A 543 -31.44 0.41 7.33
CA THR A 543 -32.52 -0.51 6.92
C THR A 543 -33.27 0.03 5.71
N ASN A 544 -33.50 1.35 5.69
CA ASN A 544 -34.10 2.06 4.57
C ASN A 544 -33.11 3.13 4.10
N PRO A 545 -32.76 3.16 2.80
CA PRO A 545 -32.02 4.28 2.23
C PRO A 545 -32.72 5.61 2.46
N ILE A 546 -31.96 6.70 2.51
CA ILE A 546 -32.49 8.05 2.64
C ILE A 546 -33.41 8.37 1.48
N SER A 547 -34.49 9.07 1.79
CA SER A 547 -35.45 9.57 0.80
C SER A 547 -34.81 10.59 -0.14
N ALA A 548 -35.41 10.77 -1.31
CA ALA A 548 -35.04 11.83 -2.25
C ALA A 548 -35.10 13.23 -1.61
N HIS A 549 -36.02 13.43 -0.66
CA HIS A 549 -36.15 14.68 0.09
C HIS A 549 -34.91 14.95 0.95
N LEU A 550 -34.54 13.99 1.80
CA LEU A 550 -33.38 14.13 2.67
C LEU A 550 -32.09 14.20 1.85
N ALA A 551 -31.95 13.40 0.79
CA ALA A 551 -30.80 13.46 -0.11
C ALA A 551 -30.65 14.84 -0.75
N ALA A 552 -31.73 15.43 -1.29
CA ALA A 552 -31.69 16.78 -1.86
C ALA A 552 -31.28 17.83 -0.82
N ARG A 553 -31.79 17.73 0.41
CA ARG A 553 -31.41 18.60 1.53
C ARG A 553 -29.92 18.47 1.85
N LEU A 554 -29.40 17.25 1.95
CA LEU A 554 -27.97 16.98 2.23
C LEU A 554 -27.06 17.45 1.08
N VAL A 555 -27.49 17.34 -0.17
CA VAL A 555 -26.74 17.89 -1.32
C VAL A 555 -26.60 19.41 -1.21
N LEU A 556 -27.70 20.10 -0.88
CA LEU A 556 -27.70 21.57 -0.70
C LEU A 556 -26.92 22.01 0.54
N ALA A 557 -26.99 21.23 1.61
CA ALA A 557 -26.31 21.48 2.88
C ALA A 557 -24.81 21.13 2.89
N TYR A 558 -24.28 20.53 1.82
CA TYR A 558 -22.94 19.94 1.83
C TYR A 558 -21.83 20.96 2.15
N ARG A 559 -21.76 22.10 1.47
CA ARG A 559 -20.70 23.09 1.72
C ARG A 559 -20.61 23.58 3.18
N PRO A 560 -21.71 24.01 3.81
CA PRO A 560 -21.65 24.46 5.20
C PRO A 560 -21.52 23.31 6.20
N TYR A 561 -22.03 22.11 5.90
CA TYR A 561 -22.26 21.08 6.94
C TYR A 561 -21.68 19.69 6.64
N ALA A 562 -20.93 19.47 5.56
CA ALA A 562 -20.39 18.14 5.20
C ALA A 562 -19.55 17.49 6.32
N ALA A 563 -18.85 18.28 7.13
CA ALA A 563 -18.06 17.77 8.25
C ALA A 563 -18.91 17.04 9.30
N GLN A 564 -20.22 17.28 9.32
CA GLN A 564 -21.18 16.68 10.24
C GLN A 564 -21.73 15.34 9.75
N TYR A 565 -21.52 14.98 8.47
CA TYR A 565 -22.18 13.82 7.85
C TYR A 565 -21.66 12.49 8.39
N SER A 566 -20.46 12.46 8.97
CA SER A 566 -19.92 11.30 9.68
C SER A 566 -20.79 10.87 10.85
N VAL A 567 -21.48 11.81 11.52
CA VAL A 567 -22.42 11.48 12.61
C VAL A 567 -23.56 10.59 12.10
N PHE A 568 -24.05 10.86 10.89
CA PHE A 568 -25.13 10.09 10.28
C PHE A 568 -24.64 8.75 9.73
N ALA A 569 -23.42 8.70 9.19
CA ALA A 569 -22.81 7.46 8.73
C ALA A 569 -22.49 6.48 9.87
N ASP A 570 -22.07 6.99 11.03
CA ASP A 570 -21.74 6.17 12.20
C ASP A 570 -22.99 5.70 12.98
N ALA A 571 -24.14 6.33 12.74
CA ALA A 571 -25.40 6.01 13.41
C ALA A 571 -26.52 5.72 12.39
N PRO A 572 -26.48 4.57 11.70
CA PRO A 572 -27.47 4.23 10.67
C PRO A 572 -28.90 4.08 11.21
N ALA A 573 -29.06 3.95 12.53
CA ALA A 573 -30.35 3.91 13.21
C ALA A 573 -31.07 5.28 13.30
N LEU A 574 -30.38 6.40 13.03
CA LEU A 574 -30.99 7.73 13.08
C LEU A 574 -32.10 7.87 12.03
N SER A 575 -33.25 8.38 12.46
CA SER A 575 -34.38 8.70 11.59
C SER A 575 -34.07 9.92 10.72
N GLU A 576 -34.76 10.02 9.58
CA GLU A 576 -34.64 11.22 8.74
C GLU A 576 -35.05 12.49 9.49
N SER A 577 -36.07 12.41 10.35
CA SER A 577 -36.50 13.52 11.20
C SER A 577 -35.40 14.02 12.13
N SER A 578 -34.64 13.11 12.75
CA SER A 578 -33.53 13.49 13.64
C SER A 578 -32.38 14.15 12.86
N ILE A 579 -32.07 13.62 11.67
CA ILE A 579 -31.05 14.21 10.78
C ILE A 579 -31.46 15.62 10.35
N GLU A 580 -32.71 15.78 9.95
CA GLU A 580 -33.28 17.07 9.55
C GLU A 580 -33.28 18.08 10.69
N HIS A 581 -33.72 17.66 11.88
CA HIS A 581 -33.73 18.51 13.06
C HIS A 581 -32.32 18.98 13.41
N TYR A 582 -31.33 18.10 13.32
CA TYR A 582 -29.93 18.44 13.60
C TYR A 582 -29.37 19.47 12.61
N LEU A 583 -29.68 19.34 11.33
CA LEU A 583 -29.31 20.33 10.31
C LEU A 583 -30.00 21.69 10.56
N ASP A 584 -31.24 21.69 11.04
CA ASP A 584 -31.95 22.93 11.41
C ASP A 584 -31.34 23.58 12.66
N THR A 585 -30.96 22.79 13.67
CA THR A 585 -30.27 23.26 14.87
C THR A 585 -28.93 23.92 14.49
N PHE A 586 -28.13 23.31 13.62
CA PHE A 586 -26.89 23.93 13.14
C PHE A 586 -27.11 25.22 12.35
N ALA A 587 -28.14 25.28 11.51
CA ALA A 587 -28.47 26.48 10.76
C ALA A 587 -28.89 27.62 11.71
N ALA A 588 -29.67 27.31 12.75
CA ALA A 588 -30.08 28.27 13.78
C ALA A 588 -28.87 28.80 14.56
N VAL A 589 -27.97 27.91 15.00
CA VAL A 589 -26.75 28.31 15.73
C VAL A 589 -25.83 29.14 14.83
N SER A 590 -25.64 28.75 13.57
CA SER A 590 -24.81 29.50 12.62
C SER A 590 -25.33 30.92 12.36
N GLY A 591 -26.66 31.09 12.40
CA GLY A 591 -27.35 32.37 12.26
C GLY A 591 -27.24 33.32 13.47
N MET A 592 -26.70 32.87 14.60
CA MET A 592 -26.52 33.73 15.78
C MET A 592 -25.56 34.89 15.50
N HIS A 593 -26.03 36.13 15.75
CA HIS A 593 -25.26 37.35 15.49
C HIS A 593 -24.18 37.60 16.55
N ASP A 594 -24.44 37.27 17.81
CA ASP A 594 -23.45 37.38 18.88
C ASP A 594 -22.39 36.29 18.68
N THR A 595 -21.15 36.73 18.45
CA THR A 595 -20.04 35.84 18.10
C THR A 595 -19.59 34.98 19.27
N LEU A 596 -19.65 35.49 20.50
CA LEU A 596 -19.27 34.72 21.70
C LEU A 596 -20.34 33.69 22.01
N LEU A 597 -21.61 34.11 22.02
CA LEU A 597 -22.72 33.18 22.23
C LEU A 597 -22.75 32.08 21.18
N ARG A 598 -22.51 32.41 19.90
CA ARG A 598 -22.42 31.43 18.83
C ARG A 598 -21.27 30.45 19.04
N ALA A 599 -20.09 30.93 19.42
CA ALA A 599 -18.93 30.08 19.64
C ALA A 599 -19.16 29.11 20.82
N ASP A 600 -19.70 29.61 21.93
CA ASP A 600 -20.02 28.80 23.11
C ASP A 600 -21.10 27.76 22.77
N THR A 601 -22.16 28.17 22.08
CA THR A 601 -23.26 27.26 21.67
C THR A 601 -22.76 26.17 20.71
N LEU A 602 -21.96 26.53 19.72
CA LEU A 602 -21.35 25.54 18.80
C LEU A 602 -20.45 24.56 19.54
N GLY A 603 -19.63 25.07 20.46
CA GLY A 603 -18.72 24.24 21.26
C GLY A 603 -19.48 23.24 22.13
N MET A 604 -20.56 23.68 22.80
CA MET A 604 -21.40 22.81 23.62
C MET A 604 -22.13 21.76 22.77
N LEU A 605 -22.78 22.17 21.67
CA LEU A 605 -23.47 21.25 20.77
C LEU A 605 -22.51 20.18 20.21
N GLN A 606 -21.33 20.61 19.74
CA GLN A 606 -20.34 19.67 19.20
C GLN A 606 -19.83 18.70 20.28
N ALA A 607 -19.58 19.19 21.50
CA ALA A 607 -19.12 18.34 22.60
C ALA A 607 -20.18 17.30 23.00
N GLU A 608 -21.45 17.69 23.06
CA GLU A 608 -22.57 16.79 23.39
C GLU A 608 -22.79 15.73 22.31
N VAL A 609 -22.77 16.12 21.02
CA VAL A 609 -22.92 15.19 19.90
C VAL A 609 -21.77 14.21 19.83
N GLU A 610 -20.52 14.65 20.00
CA GLU A 610 -19.37 13.74 19.98
C GLU A 610 -19.36 12.81 21.19
N LEU A 611 -19.80 13.27 22.37
CA LEU A 611 -19.98 12.38 23.53
C LEU A 611 -21.04 11.33 23.24
N TRP A 612 -22.20 11.73 22.70
CA TRP A 612 -23.24 10.80 22.27
C TRP A 612 -22.70 9.80 21.24
N ARG A 613 -21.94 10.26 20.25
CA ARG A 613 -21.34 9.42 19.20
C ARG A 613 -20.38 8.39 19.79
N ILE A 614 -19.50 8.78 20.72
CA ILE A 614 -18.60 7.85 21.43
C ILE A 614 -19.41 6.77 22.16
N LEU A 615 -20.47 7.17 22.89
CA LEU A 615 -21.32 6.23 23.62
C LEU A 615 -22.10 5.29 22.71
N SER A 616 -22.56 5.78 21.54
CA SER A 616 -23.23 4.98 20.52
C SER A 616 -22.28 3.97 19.87
N VAL A 617 -21.09 4.40 19.46
CA VAL A 617 -20.07 3.53 18.84
C VAL A 617 -19.57 2.46 19.82
N GLN A 618 -19.48 2.78 21.11
CA GLN A 618 -19.13 1.81 22.17
C GLN A 618 -20.30 0.92 22.59
N ASN A 619 -21.47 1.01 21.93
CA ASN A 619 -22.70 0.30 22.29
C ASN A 619 -23.19 0.57 23.74
N SER A 620 -22.75 1.66 24.37
CA SER A 620 -23.29 2.10 25.66
C SER A 620 -24.69 2.71 25.50
N ILE A 621 -24.99 3.26 24.33
CA ILE A 621 -26.35 3.55 23.87
C ILE A 621 -26.75 2.47 22.86
N PRO A 622 -27.69 1.57 23.19
CA PRO A 622 -28.15 0.53 22.26
C PRO A 622 -28.73 1.14 20.99
N ALA A 623 -28.56 0.46 19.84
CA ALA A 623 -29.04 0.94 18.54
C ALA A 623 -30.52 1.35 18.53
N SER A 624 -31.38 0.64 19.27
CA SER A 624 -32.80 0.95 19.42
C SER A 624 -33.10 2.27 20.17
N ALA A 625 -32.15 2.79 20.94
CA ALA A 625 -32.26 4.01 21.72
C ALA A 625 -31.47 5.19 21.11
N GLN A 626 -30.68 4.95 20.07
CA GLN A 626 -29.81 5.97 19.47
C GLN A 626 -30.62 7.15 18.90
N ASP A 627 -31.65 6.88 18.09
CA ASP A 627 -32.49 7.94 17.51
C ASP A 627 -33.18 8.80 18.59
N ALA A 628 -33.87 8.14 19.54
CA ALA A 628 -34.61 8.83 20.59
C ALA A 628 -33.70 9.61 21.58
N SER A 629 -32.47 9.15 21.80
CA SER A 629 -31.51 9.86 22.65
C SER A 629 -30.88 11.04 21.91
N PHE A 630 -30.55 10.87 20.63
CA PHE A 630 -30.02 11.94 19.78
C PHE A 630 -31.04 13.07 19.62
N ALA A 631 -32.29 12.74 19.30
CA ALA A 631 -33.37 13.71 19.13
C ALA A 631 -33.71 14.53 20.39
N LYS A 632 -33.34 14.04 21.59
CA LYS A 632 -33.50 14.77 22.85
C LYS A 632 -32.31 15.69 23.18
N LEU A 633 -31.16 15.40 22.58
CA LEU A 633 -29.91 16.11 22.80
C LEU A 633 -29.84 17.36 21.92
N ILE A 634 -30.28 17.24 20.68
CA ILE A 634 -30.36 18.33 19.69
C ILE A 634 -31.63 19.15 19.87
#